data_AF-A0A960UIX2-F1
#
_entry.id   AF-A0A960UIX2-F1
#
_cell.length_a   1.000
_cell.length_b   1.000
_cell.length_c   1.000
_cell.angle_alpha   90.00
_cell.angle_beta   90.00
_cell.angle_gamma   90.00
#
_symmetry.space_group_name_H-M   'P 1'
#
loop_
_entity.id
_entity.type
_entity.pdbx_description
1 polymer ?
#
loop_
_entity_poly.entity_id
_entity_poly.type
_entity_poly.pdbx_seq_one_letter_code
_entity_poly.pdbx_strand_id
1 'polypeptide(L)' 'PDVPRSWQVEGMEVRLAGGEALGRATALTPMPGQPLLQVKGETKDYAIPFVPPILCGIDWAEGVIEIDPPDGLLEL' A
#
# COMPACT_ATOMS: atom_id res chain seq x y z
N PRO A 1 14.89 -6.27 4.81
CA PRO A 1 14.11 -7.01 3.79
C PRO A 1 14.28 -6.30 2.46
N ASP A 2 14.35 -7.03 1.33
CA ASP A 2 14.36 -6.40 0.01
C ASP A 2 12.97 -5.82 -0.27
N VAL A 3 12.91 -4.57 -0.72
CA VAL A 3 11.65 -3.91 -1.09
C VAL A 3 11.15 -4.58 -2.38
N PRO A 4 9.87 -5.02 -2.45
CA PRO A 4 9.34 -5.67 -3.65
C PRO A 4 9.39 -4.69 -4.83
N ARG A 5 9.39 -5.25 -6.04
CA ARG A 5 9.38 -4.45 -7.26
C ARG A 5 7.97 -3.98 -7.57
N SER A 6 7.84 -2.86 -8.29
CA SER A 6 6.54 -2.28 -8.65
C SER A 6 5.61 -3.29 -9.33
N TRP A 7 6.12 -4.07 -10.27
CA TRP A 7 5.35 -5.10 -10.98
C TRP A 7 4.89 -6.27 -10.10
N GLN A 8 5.49 -6.46 -8.91
CA GLN A 8 5.04 -7.51 -8.00
C GLN A 8 3.77 -7.07 -7.26
N VAL A 9 3.65 -5.77 -6.97
CA VAL A 9 2.53 -5.22 -6.19
C VAL A 9 1.44 -4.60 -7.05
N GLU A 10 1.72 -4.32 -8.32
CA GLU A 10 0.75 -3.75 -9.25
C GLU A 10 -0.49 -4.65 -9.37
N GLY A 11 -1.66 -4.05 -9.21
CA GLY A 11 -2.96 -4.73 -9.27
C GLY A 11 -3.40 -5.40 -7.97
N MET A 12 -2.51 -5.50 -6.96
CA MET A 12 -2.88 -6.03 -5.65
C MET A 12 -3.91 -5.15 -4.96
N GLU A 13 -4.82 -5.76 -4.20
CA GLU A 13 -5.77 -5.03 -3.39
C GLU A 13 -5.11 -4.52 -2.11
N VAL A 14 -5.34 -3.25 -1.77
CA VAL A 14 -4.82 -2.63 -0.56
C VAL A 14 -5.96 -2.49 0.42
N ARG A 15 -5.76 -3.02 1.64
CA ARG A 15 -6.76 -2.98 2.72
C ARG A 15 -6.15 -2.40 3.99
N LEU A 16 -6.99 -1.76 4.79
CA LEU A 16 -6.65 -1.35 6.14
C LEU A 16 -6.65 -2.59 7.07
N ALA A 17 -5.93 -2.54 8.19
CA ALA A 17 -5.91 -3.61 9.20
C ALA A 17 -7.30 -3.98 9.75
N GLY A 18 -8.32 -3.12 9.56
CA GLY A 18 -9.73 -3.40 9.85
C GLY A 18 -10.45 -4.25 8.79
N GLY A 19 -9.77 -4.65 7.72
CA GLY A 19 -10.33 -5.41 6.59
C GLY A 19 -11.03 -4.55 5.53
N GLU A 20 -11.11 -3.23 5.71
CA GLU A 20 -11.71 -2.31 4.75
C GLU A 20 -10.80 -2.13 3.52
N ALA A 21 -11.38 -2.28 2.32
CA ALA A 21 -10.65 -2.10 1.08
C ALA A 21 -10.45 -0.60 0.78
N LEU A 22 -9.19 -0.19 0.67
CA LEU A 22 -8.82 1.17 0.31
C LEU A 22 -8.81 1.36 -1.22
N GLY A 23 -8.38 0.33 -1.96
CA GLY A 23 -8.26 0.40 -3.41
C GLY A 23 -7.28 -0.63 -3.96
N ARG A 24 -6.67 -0.33 -5.11
CA ARG A 24 -5.66 -1.20 -5.74
C ARG A 24 -4.32 -0.50 -5.91
N ALA A 25 -3.25 -1.22 -5.61
CA ALA A 25 -1.89 -0.76 -5.85
C ALA A 25 -1.66 -0.59 -7.36
N THR A 26 -1.14 0.57 -7.76
CA THR A 26 -0.83 0.89 -9.16
C THR A 26 0.65 0.96 -9.43
N ALA A 27 1.46 1.30 -8.42
CA ALA A 27 2.91 1.34 -8.55
C ALA A 27 3.59 1.35 -7.17
N LEU A 28 4.86 0.97 -7.15
CA LEU A 28 5.76 1.26 -6.04
C LEU A 28 6.87 2.19 -6.53
N THR A 29 6.83 3.44 -6.08
CA THR A 29 7.74 4.50 -6.51
C THR A 29 8.91 4.62 -5.54
N PRO A 30 10.16 4.38 -5.97
CA PRO A 30 11.33 4.64 -5.14
C PRO A 30 11.48 6.14 -4.89
N MET A 31 11.67 6.54 -3.64
CA MET A 31 11.93 7.94 -3.27
C MET A 31 13.16 8.02 -2.35
N PRO A 32 13.82 9.19 -2.26
CA PRO A 32 14.86 9.41 -1.26
C PRO A 32 14.28 9.20 0.14
N GLY A 33 14.83 8.24 0.89
CA GLY A 33 14.36 7.89 2.24
C GLY A 33 13.53 6.61 2.29
N GLN A 34 12.35 6.60 1.67
CA GLN A 34 11.46 5.43 1.66
C GLN A 34 10.59 5.36 0.41
N PRO A 35 10.32 4.16 -0.14
CA PRO A 35 9.43 3.99 -1.28
C PRO A 35 7.98 4.34 -0.93
N LEU A 36 7.22 4.80 -1.92
CA LEU A 36 5.79 5.10 -1.80
C LEU A 36 4.97 4.11 -2.64
N LEU A 37 3.99 3.48 -2.01
CA LEU A 37 2.96 2.68 -2.67
C LEU A 37 1.86 3.61 -3.18
N GLN A 38 1.69 3.64 -4.50
CA GLN A 38 0.59 4.34 -5.15
C GLN A 38 -0.63 3.43 -5.14
N VAL A 39 -1.75 3.93 -4.64
CA VAL A 39 -3.00 3.19 -4.53
C VAL A 39 -4.12 3.97 -5.19
N LYS A 40 -4.79 3.35 -6.15
CA LYS A 40 -5.99 3.90 -6.75
C LYS A 40 -7.19 3.53 -5.89
N GLY A 41 -7.69 4.49 -5.13
CA GLY A 41 -8.92 4.37 -4.38
C GLY A 41 -10.15 4.66 -5.23
N GLU A 42 -11.32 4.53 -4.61
CA GLU A 42 -12.60 4.81 -5.28
C GLU A 42 -12.83 6.31 -5.49
N THR A 43 -12.50 7.12 -4.48
CA THR A 43 -12.73 8.58 -4.47
C THR A 43 -11.49 9.39 -4.81
N LYS A 44 -10.31 8.91 -4.41
CA LYS A 44 -9.01 9.55 -4.68
C LYS A 44 -7.89 8.52 -4.73
N ASP A 45 -6.76 8.95 -5.30
CA ASP A 45 -5.51 8.18 -5.25
C ASP A 45 -4.75 8.50 -3.95
N TYR A 46 -4.06 7.50 -3.41
CA TYR A 46 -3.27 7.60 -2.19
C TYR A 46 -1.80 7.28 -2.49
N ALA A 47 -0.90 8.02 -1.83
CA ALA A 47 0.53 7.74 -1.82
C ALA A 47 0.94 7.35 -0.40
N ILE A 48 1.16 6.07 -0.18
CA ILE A 48 1.31 5.49 1.15
C ILE A 48 2.78 5.10 1.34
N PRO A 49 3.44 5.52 2.42
CA PRO A 49 4.81 5.12 2.64
C PRO A 49 4.94 3.61 2.89
N PHE A 50 5.77 2.95 2.08
CA PHE A 50 5.93 1.50 2.09
C PHE A 50 7.05 1.10 3.06
N VAL A 51 6.71 1.15 4.36
CA VAL A 51 7.63 0.93 5.48
C VAL A 51 7.06 -0.04 6.51
N PRO A 52 7.92 -0.76 7.26
CA PRO A 52 7.47 -1.76 8.24
C PRO A 52 6.45 -1.29 9.28
N PRO A 53 6.47 -0.03 9.78
CA PRO A 53 5.45 0.44 10.71
C PRO A 53 4.04 0.57 10.12
N ILE A 54 3.93 0.75 8.80
CA ILE A 54 2.64 0.89 8.09
C ILE A 54 2.24 -0.44 7.45
N LEU A 55 3.20 -1.26 7.03
CA LEU A 55 2.95 -2.51 6.33
C LEU A 55 2.71 -3.65 7.34
N CYS A 56 1.45 -4.08 7.50
CA CYS A 56 1.10 -5.24 8.32
C CYS A 56 1.54 -6.55 7.65
N GLY A 57 1.39 -6.63 6.33
CA GLY A 57 1.77 -7.82 5.59
C GLY A 57 1.43 -7.75 4.10
N ILE A 58 1.94 -8.74 3.36
CA ILE A 58 1.63 -8.93 1.94
C ILE A 58 1.26 -10.40 1.75
N ASP A 59 0.02 -10.63 1.35
CA ASP A 59 -0.45 -11.95 0.93
C ASP A 59 -0.32 -12.06 -0.59
N TRP A 60 0.74 -12.73 -1.02
CA TRP A 60 1.03 -12.94 -2.44
C TRP A 60 0.09 -13.96 -3.10
N ALA A 61 -0.54 -14.85 -2.33
CA ALA A 61 -1.45 -15.85 -2.87
C ALA A 61 -2.80 -15.21 -3.21
N GLU A 62 -3.31 -14.38 -2.29
CA GLU A 62 -4.59 -13.68 -2.45
C GLU A 62 -4.46 -12.35 -3.20
N GLY A 63 -3.23 -11.84 -3.38
CA GLY A 63 -3.01 -10.56 -4.03
C GLY A 63 -3.37 -9.37 -3.14
N VAL A 64 -3.15 -9.45 -1.83
CA VAL A 64 -3.57 -8.44 -0.85
C VAL A 64 -2.37 -7.82 -0.13
N ILE A 65 -2.41 -6.50 0.04
CA ILE A 65 -1.48 -5.74 0.87
C ILE A 65 -2.27 -5.16 2.04
N GLU A 66 -1.91 -5.55 3.26
CA GLU A 66 -2.53 -5.03 4.47
C GLU A 66 -1.67 -3.93 5.07
N ILE A 67 -2.30 -2.79 5.38
CA ILE A 67 -1.64 -1.62 5.94
C ILE A 67 -2.37 -1.09 7.18
N ASP A 68 -1.62 -0.49 8.10
CA ASP A 68 -2.11 0.26 9.25
C ASP A 68 -1.44 1.65 9.25
N PRO A 69 -1.92 2.59 8.42
CA PRO A 69 -1.38 3.93 8.36
C PRO A 69 -1.79 4.74 9.61
N PRO A 70 -0.96 5.68 10.07
CA PRO A 70 -1.33 6.56 11.17
C PRO A 70 -2.52 7.46 10.80
N ASP A 71 -3.27 7.84 11.83
CA ASP A 71 -4.41 8.76 11.70
C ASP A 71 -3.97 10.07 11.01
N GLY A 72 -4.81 10.56 10.08
CA GLY A 72 -4.52 11.75 9.27
C GLY A 72 -3.64 11.52 8.04
N LEU A 73 -3.04 10.35 7.83
CA LEU A 73 -2.23 10.10 6.62
C LEU A 73 -3.07 9.97 5.35
N LEU A 74 -4.21 9.28 5.44
CA LEU A 74 -5.07 9.01 4.30
C LEU A 74 -6.18 10.07 4.11
N GLU A 75 -6.43 10.94 5.09
CA GLU A 75 -7.54 11.91 5.09
C GLU A 75 -8.85 11.27 4.57
N LEU A 76 -9.27 10.16 5.19
CA LEU A 76 -10.46 9.38 4.83
C LEU A 76 -11.75 10.09 5.25
#